data_AF-A0A920S260-F1
#
_entry.id   AF-A0A920S260-F1
#
_cell.length_a   1.000
_cell.length_b   1.000
_cell.length_c   1.000
_cell.angle_alpha   90.00
_cell.angle_beta   90.00
_cell.angle_gamma   90.00
#
_symmetry.space_group_name_H-M   'P 1'
#
loop_
_entity.id
_entity.type
_entity.pdbx_description
1 polymer ?
#
loop_
_entity_poly.entity_id
_entity_poly.type
_entity_poly.pdbx_seq_one_letter_code
_entity_poly.pdbx_strand_id
1 'polypeptide(L)'
;MEKMIINLDKYGNTSAGSIPIALTEALDEGKVKPNSKMLFLAFGGGLTGAAAVIDWGSRVTSFKKPQTLSFLIPIKKALELVKEISNP
;
A
#
# COMPACT_ATOMS: atom_id res chain seq x y z
N MET A 1 -3.50 -18.84 0.91
CA MET A 1 -3.17 -17.58 1.60
C MET A 1 -1.72 -17.17 1.41
N GLU A 2 -0.77 -18.11 1.35
CA GLU A 2 0.69 -17.84 1.30
C GLU A 2 1.17 -16.84 0.22
N LYS A 3 0.46 -16.75 -0.91
CA LYS A 3 0.78 -15.83 -2.02
C LYS A 3 0.06 -14.47 -1.94
N MET A 4 -0.84 -14.31 -0.97
CA MET A 4 -1.56 -13.05 -0.76
C MET A 4 -0.72 -12.13 0.11
N ILE A 5 -0.58 -10.88 -0.30
CA ILE A 5 0.08 -9.86 0.51
C ILE A 5 -0.94 -9.33 1.51
N ILE A 6 -0.60 -9.37 2.80
CA ILE A 6 -1.46 -8.95 3.90
C ILE A 6 -0.65 -8.00 4.79
N ASN A 7 -1.13 -6.76 4.92
CA ASN A 7 -0.59 -5.71 5.80
C ASN A 7 -1.71 -4.87 6.44
N LEU A 8 -2.93 -5.41 6.45
CA LEU A 8 -4.12 -4.74 6.97
C LEU A 8 -3.99 -4.43 8.46
N ASP A 9 -3.26 -5.26 9.21
CA ASP A 9 -2.93 -5.09 10.62
C ASP A 9 -2.06 -3.84 10.88
N LYS A 10 -1.26 -3.41 9.90
CA LYS A 10 -0.39 -2.23 10.02
C LYS A 10 -1.11 -0.93 9.66
N TYR A 11 -1.94 -0.94 8.61
CA TYR A 11 -2.47 0.30 8.01
C TYR A 11 -4.00 0.41 7.97
N GLY A 12 -4.72 -0.68 8.23
CA GLY A 12 -6.15 -0.75 8.00
C GLY A 12 -6.52 -0.57 6.51
N ASN A 13 -7.78 -0.24 6.25
CA ASN A 13 -8.28 0.01 4.90
C ASN A 13 -7.94 1.45 4.47
N THR A 14 -6.99 1.59 3.54
CA THR A 14 -6.56 2.89 3.00
C THR A 14 -7.23 3.22 1.66
N SER A 15 -8.38 2.58 1.37
CA SER A 15 -9.13 2.70 0.12
C SER A 15 -8.21 2.44 -1.09
N ALA A 16 -8.13 3.38 -2.04
CA ALA A 16 -7.26 3.33 -3.21
C ALA A 16 -5.76 3.14 -2.87
N GLY A 17 -5.33 3.48 -1.65
CA GLY A 17 -3.96 3.27 -1.18
C GLY A 17 -3.59 1.81 -0.89
N SER A 18 -4.56 0.91 -0.74
CA SER A 18 -4.32 -0.43 -0.20
C SER A 18 -3.44 -1.30 -1.12
N ILE A 19 -3.76 -1.33 -2.42
CA ILE A 19 -2.96 -2.07 -3.41
C ILE A 19 -1.53 -1.52 -3.55
N PRO A 20 -1.30 -0.21 -3.78
CA PRO A 20 0.05 0.30 -3.97
C PRO A 20 0.93 0.13 -2.71
N ILE A 21 0.38 0.34 -1.51
CA ILE A 21 1.14 0.11 -0.25
C ILE A 21 1.56 -1.36 -0.14
N ALA A 22 0.62 -2.29 -0.34
CA ALA A 22 0.92 -3.72 -0.30
C ALA A 22 1.93 -4.15 -1.38
N LEU A 23 1.83 -3.61 -2.60
CA LEU A 23 2.77 -3.90 -3.67
C LEU A 23 4.18 -3.39 -3.34
N THR A 24 4.30 -2.17 -2.83
CA THR A 24 5.59 -1.58 -2.45
C THR A 24 6.25 -2.41 -1.35
N GLU A 25 5.53 -2.74 -0.27
CA GLU A 25 6.10 -3.59 0.78
C GLU A 25 6.47 -4.99 0.26
N ALA A 26 5.66 -5.59 -0.62
CA ALA A 26 5.98 -6.89 -1.20
C ALA A 26 7.24 -6.86 -2.08
N LEU A 27 7.53 -5.74 -2.74
CA LEU A 27 8.79 -5.53 -3.47
C LEU A 27 9.96 -5.38 -2.50
N ASP A 28 9.82 -4.55 -1.46
CA ASP A 28 10.86 -4.29 -0.46
C ASP A 28 11.20 -5.54 0.38
N GLU A 29 10.20 -6.36 0.70
CA GLU A 29 10.35 -7.66 1.37
C GLU A 29 10.83 -8.78 0.42
N GLY A 30 11.02 -8.47 -0.87
CA GLY A 30 11.49 -9.43 -1.88
C GLY A 30 10.49 -10.56 -2.18
N LYS A 31 9.20 -10.38 -1.87
CA LYS A 31 8.13 -11.33 -2.18
C LYS A 31 7.78 -11.35 -3.67
N VAL A 32 7.90 -10.20 -4.34
CA VAL A 32 7.77 -10.11 -5.80
C VAL A 32 9.09 -10.52 -6.47
N LYS A 33 9.04 -11.51 -7.36
CA LYS A 33 10.21 -11.96 -8.13
C LYS A 33 10.19 -11.42 -9.56
N PRO A 34 11.35 -11.29 -10.24
CA PRO A 34 11.40 -10.97 -11.66
C PRO A 34 10.46 -11.86 -12.49
N ASN A 35 9.74 -11.27 -13.43
CA ASN A 35 8.83 -11.98 -14.34
C ASN A 35 7.63 -12.68 -13.64
N SER A 36 7.26 -12.23 -12.43
CA SER A 36 6.10 -12.77 -11.72
C SER A 36 4.78 -12.47 -12.45
N LYS A 37 3.87 -13.44 -12.50
CA LYS A 37 2.47 -13.21 -12.87
C LYS A 37 1.68 -12.81 -11.62
N MET A 38 1.11 -11.62 -11.61
CA MET A 38 0.48 -11.02 -10.44
C MET A 38 -1.01 -10.77 -10.69
N LEU A 39 -1.84 -11.05 -9.69
CA LEU A 39 -3.26 -10.72 -9.68
C LEU A 39 -3.51 -9.54 -8.75
N PHE A 40 -4.16 -8.52 -9.28
CA PHE A 40 -4.68 -7.38 -8.53
C PHE A 40 -6.20 -7.48 -8.51
N LEU A 41 -6.80 -7.28 -7.34
CA LEU A 41 -8.25 -7.31 -7.14
C LEU A 41 -8.62 -6.21 -6.16
N ALA A 42 -9.61 -5.40 -6.52
CA ALA A 42 -10.18 -4.37 -5.65
C ALA A 42 -11.69 -4.28 -5.81
N PHE A 43 -12.32 -3.78 -4.75
CA PHE A 43 -13.72 -3.37 -4.73
C PHE A 43 -13.86 -2.13 -3.86
N GLY A 44 -14.91 -1.34 -4.07
CA GLY A 44 -15.13 -0.10 -3.34
C GLY A 44 -16.54 0.46 -3.50
N GLY A 45 -16.78 1.61 -2.86
CA GLY A 45 -18.08 2.31 -2.92
C GLY A 45 -18.56 2.51 -4.37
N GLY A 46 -19.85 2.27 -4.61
CA GLY A 46 -20.42 2.22 -5.95
C GLY A 46 -21.70 1.36 -6.03
N LEU A 47 -21.64 0.03 -6.13
CA LEU A 47 -20.50 -0.89 -5.93
C LEU A 47 -19.62 -1.02 -7.19
N THR A 48 -18.32 -0.77 -7.03
CA THR A 48 -17.31 -0.98 -8.07
C THR A 48 -16.45 -2.18 -7.74
N GLY A 49 -16.03 -2.93 -8.76
CA GLY A 49 -15.16 -4.08 -8.62
C GLY A 49 -14.36 -4.30 -9.89
N ALA A 50 -13.07 -4.60 -9.74
CA ALA A 50 -12.19 -4.83 -10.86
C ALA A 50 -11.04 -5.78 -10.48
N ALA A 51 -10.57 -6.53 -11.46
CA ALA A 51 -9.39 -7.37 -11.36
C ALA A 51 -8.49 -7.16 -12.58
N ALA A 52 -7.19 -7.29 -12.38
CA ALA A 52 -6.20 -7.24 -13.44
C ALA A 52 -5.11 -8.27 -13.19
N VAL A 53 -4.72 -8.99 -14.24
CA VAL A 53 -3.52 -9.83 -14.23
C VAL A 53 -2.42 -9.07 -14.94
N ILE A 54 -1.27 -8.95 -14.29
CA ILE A 54 -0.10 -8.24 -14.84
C ILE A 54 1.07 -9.20 -14.82
N ASP A 55 1.73 -9.31 -15.97
CA ASP A 55 3.06 -9.93 -16.06
C ASP A 55 4.10 -8.88 -15.66
N TRP A 56 4.70 -9.07 -14.50
CA TRP A 56 5.70 -8.16 -13.97
C TRP A 56 6.98 -8.23 -14.80
N GLY A 57 7.74 -7.13 -14.85
CA GLY A 57 9.01 -7.10 -15.57
C GLY A 57 10.14 -7.84 -14.84
N SER A 58 11.34 -7.81 -15.44
CA SER A 58 12.54 -8.38 -14.84
C SER A 58 13.07 -7.56 -13.64
N ARG A 59 12.71 -6.29 -13.53
CA ARG A 59 13.18 -5.40 -12.47
C ARG A 59 12.23 -5.40 -11.26
N VAL A 60 12.78 -5.65 -10.08
CA VAL A 60 12.07 -5.61 -8.78
C VAL A 60 12.68 -4.62 -7.79
N THR A 61 13.63 -3.81 -8.23
CA THR A 61 14.29 -2.78 -7.42
C THR A 61 14.06 -1.39 -8.03
N SER A 62 14.00 -0.38 -7.17
CA SER A 62 13.91 1.03 -7.60
C SER A 62 15.24 1.51 -8.20
N PHE A 63 15.17 2.39 -9.19
CA PHE A 63 16.35 3.07 -9.75
C PHE A 63 16.94 4.14 -8.82
N LYS A 64 16.09 4.75 -7.99
CA LYS A 64 16.48 5.82 -7.07
C LYS A 64 16.25 5.34 -5.64
N LYS A 65 17.19 5.67 -4.75
CA LYS A 65 16.92 5.55 -3.32
C LYS A 65 15.69 6.39 -2.97
N PRO A 66 14.77 5.88 -2.13
CA PRO A 66 13.66 6.67 -1.61
C PRO A 66 14.23 7.95 -1.00
N GLN A 67 13.72 9.10 -1.45
CA GLN A 67 14.03 10.36 -0.79
C GLN A 67 13.30 10.34 0.55
N THR A 68 14.05 10.33 1.64
CA THR A 68 13.47 10.49 2.97
C THR A 68 12.90 11.89 3.05
N LEU A 69 11.58 12.03 2.99
CA LEU A 69 10.90 13.28 3.33
C LEU A 69 11.08 13.51 4.83
N SER A 70 12.01 14.39 5.21
CA SER A 70 12.28 14.78 6.59
C SER A 70 11.17 15.63 7.24
N PHE A 71 10.12 15.96 6.49
CA PHE A 71 9.11 16.95 6.89
C PHE A 71 7.96 16.41 7.75
N LEU A 72 7.92 15.13 8.09
CA LEU A 72 6.77 14.51 8.76
C LEU A 72 7.14 13.91 10.11
N ILE A 73 7.69 14.72 11.01
CA ILE A 73 7.63 14.40 12.44
C ILE A 73 6.24 14.84 12.92
N PRO A 74 5.33 13.93 13.28
CA PRO A 74 4.02 14.32 13.78
C PRO A 74 4.20 15.10 15.07
N ILE A 75 3.78 16.37 15.08
CA ILE A 75 3.88 17.25 16.27
C ILE A 75 2.79 16.88 17.30
N LYS A 76 1.74 16.17 16.88
CA LYS A 76 0.59 15.77 17.68
C LYS A 76 0.31 14.27 17.58
N LYS A 77 -0.27 13.69 18.63
CA LYS A 77 -0.75 12.30 18.62
C LYS A 77 -2.02 12.18 17.79
N ALA A 78 -2.28 10.98 17.23
CA ALA A 78 -3.49 10.71 16.46
C ALA A 78 -4.79 11.05 17.22
N LEU A 79 -4.84 10.77 18.53
CA LEU A 79 -6.00 11.10 19.37
C LEU A 79 -6.27 12.60 19.44
N GLU A 80 -5.23 13.43 19.47
CA GLU A 80 -5.36 14.89 19.52
C GLU A 80 -5.95 15.40 18.21
N LEU A 81 -5.44 14.90 17.07
CA LEU A 81 -5.96 15.24 15.74
C LEU A 81 -7.45 14.87 15.58
N VAL A 82 -7.85 13.69 16.05
CA VAL A 82 -9.26 13.27 15.96
C VAL A 82 -10.17 14.15 16.80
N LYS A 83 -9.74 14.53 18.02
CA LYS A 83 -10.51 15.43 18.90
C LYS A 83 -10.69 16.82 18.28
N GLU A 84 -9.66 17.34 17.62
CA GLU A 84 -9.72 18.64 16.92
C GLU A 84 -10.71 18.62 15.75
N ILE A 85 -10.75 17.54 14.96
CA ILE A 85 -11.70 17.43 13.82
C ILE A 85 -13.14 17.19 14.31
N SER A 86 -13.31 16.48 15.43
CA SER A 86 -14.62 16.06 15.92
C SER A 86 -15.35 17.14 16.73
N ASN A 87 -14.62 18.12 17.26
CA ASN A 87 -15.17 19.30 17.94
C ASN A 87 -14.69 20.58 17.23
N PRO A 88 -15.25 20.92 16.06
CA PRO A 88 -14.90 22.13 15.33
C PRO A 88 -15.26 23.41 16.06
#